data_AF-A0A918SUX2-F1
#
_entry.id   AF-A0A918SUX2-F1
#
_cell.length_a   1.000
_cell.length_b   1.000
_cell.length_c   1.000
_cell.angle_alpha   90.00
_cell.angle_beta   90.00
_cell.angle_gamma   90.00
#
_symmetry.space_group_name_H-M   'P 1'
#
loop_
_entity.id
_entity.type
_entity.pdbx_description
1 polymer ?
#
loop_
_entity_poly.entity_id
_entity_poly.type
_entity_poly.pdbx_seq_one_letter_code
_entity_poly.pdbx_strand_id
1 'polypeptide(L)'
;MTTLGNVLKNEITRLARKEMRAHIEPLRKANANQRREIAELKRRIEQLSRETKRREKAPAAAPTEENDGPKTRFVAKGLRSLRSRLGLSASDFGRLAGASGQSIYNWETGKAVPRRAQQARLVELRSLGKREALERLEALGSDGGAVSEESTAPKKRARRAKKTAA
;
A
#
# COMPACT_ATOMS: atom_id res chain seq x y z
N MET A 1 -69.91 -34.58 -13.09
CA MET A 1 -69.99 -34.78 -11.63
C MET A 1 -68.59 -34.67 -11.05
N THR A 2 -68.39 -33.82 -10.04
CA THR A 2 -67.11 -33.72 -9.34
C THR A 2 -66.96 -34.88 -8.37
N THR A 3 -65.95 -35.73 -8.57
CA THR A 3 -65.65 -36.83 -7.65
C THR A 3 -64.80 -36.31 -6.48
N LEU A 4 -64.98 -36.89 -5.29
CA LEU A 4 -64.22 -36.52 -4.09
C LEU A 4 -62.70 -36.62 -4.32
N GLY A 5 -62.24 -37.63 -5.08
CA GLY A 5 -60.83 -37.79 -5.44
C GLY A 5 -60.27 -36.62 -6.26
N ASN A 6 -61.09 -36.00 -7.12
CA ASN A 6 -60.65 -34.82 -7.88
C ASN A 6 -60.54 -33.58 -6.98
N VAL A 7 -61.45 -33.42 -6.01
CA VAL A 7 -61.37 -32.32 -5.03
C VAL A 7 -60.13 -32.45 -4.16
N LEU A 8 -59.82 -33.65 -3.65
CA LEU A 8 -58.62 -33.90 -2.84
C LEU A 8 -57.32 -33.69 -3.62
N LYS A 9 -57.24 -34.18 -4.86
CA LYS A 9 -56.06 -33.94 -5.72
C LYS A 9 -55.85 -32.45 -5.97
N ASN A 10 -56.91 -31.71 -6.26
CA ASN A 10 -56.84 -30.25 -6.43
C ASN A 10 -56.32 -29.57 -5.16
N GLU A 11 -56.83 -29.96 -4.00
CA GLU A 11 -56.42 -29.38 -2.71
C GLU A 11 -54.96 -29.71 -2.37
N ILE A 12 -54.52 -30.95 -2.61
CA ILE A 12 -53.11 -31.36 -2.46
C ILE A 12 -52.20 -30.51 -3.36
N THR A 13 -52.55 -30.34 -4.64
CA THR A 13 -51.72 -29.51 -5.54
C THR A 13 -51.73 -28.04 -5.16
N ARG A 14 -52.82 -27.54 -4.58
CA ARG A 14 -52.93 -26.16 -4.10
C ARG A 14 -52.05 -25.94 -2.89
N LEU A 15 -52.11 -26.83 -1.90
CA LEU A 15 -51.28 -26.78 -0.70
C LEU A 15 -49.80 -26.96 -1.03
N ALA A 16 -49.45 -27.95 -1.86
CA ALA A 16 -48.06 -28.14 -2.32
C ALA A 16 -47.51 -26.89 -3.01
N ARG A 17 -48.29 -26.26 -3.91
CA ARG A 17 -47.89 -24.99 -4.55
C ARG A 17 -47.76 -23.84 -3.55
N LYS A 18 -48.62 -23.78 -2.53
CA LYS A 18 -48.58 -22.76 -1.48
C LYS A 18 -47.30 -22.89 -0.64
N GLU A 19 -47.00 -24.08 -0.16
CA GLU A 19 -45.80 -24.36 0.64
C GLU A 19 -44.52 -24.12 -0.18
N MET A 20 -44.46 -24.60 -1.42
CA MET A 20 -43.32 -24.34 -2.31
C MET A 20 -43.09 -22.84 -2.53
N ARG A 21 -44.14 -22.04 -2.69
CA ARG A 21 -44.01 -20.58 -2.82
C ARG A 21 -43.50 -19.94 -1.54
N ALA A 22 -43.99 -20.37 -0.38
CA ALA A 22 -43.55 -19.84 0.91
C ALA A 22 -42.03 -20.00 1.12
N HIS A 23 -41.45 -21.10 0.66
CA HIS A 23 -40.01 -21.36 0.76
C HIS A 23 -39.17 -20.73 -0.37
N ILE A 24 -39.67 -20.73 -1.62
CA ILE A 24 -38.89 -20.29 -2.78
C ILE A 24 -38.89 -18.76 -2.92
N GLU A 25 -39.97 -18.08 -2.55
CA GLU A 25 -40.11 -16.63 -2.77
C GLU A 25 -39.08 -15.80 -1.98
N PRO A 26 -38.81 -16.09 -0.68
CA PRO A 26 -37.74 -15.42 0.05
C PRO A 26 -36.35 -15.65 -0.57
N LEU A 27 -36.08 -16.88 -1.03
CA LEU A 27 -34.81 -17.22 -1.70
C LEU A 27 -34.64 -16.48 -3.02
N ARG A 28 -35.71 -16.34 -3.81
CA ARG A 28 -35.70 -15.54 -5.05
C ARG A 28 -35.42 -14.08 -4.78
N LYS A 29 -36.04 -13.50 -3.74
CA LYS A 29 -35.79 -12.12 -3.31
C LYS A 29 -34.35 -11.93 -2.84
N ALA A 30 -33.84 -12.84 -2.01
CA ALA A 30 -32.45 -12.82 -1.55
C ALA A 30 -31.47 -12.91 -2.73
N ASN A 31 -31.70 -13.82 -3.68
CA ASN A 31 -30.84 -13.95 -4.86
C ASN A 31 -30.87 -12.70 -5.75
N ALA A 32 -32.04 -12.07 -5.92
CA ALA A 32 -32.16 -10.82 -6.66
C ALA A 32 -31.39 -9.67 -5.97
N ASN A 33 -31.47 -9.57 -4.65
CA ASN A 33 -30.72 -8.58 -3.87
C ASN A 33 -29.22 -8.82 -3.95
N GLN A 34 -28.76 -10.06 -3.74
CA GLN A 34 -27.36 -10.44 -3.88
C GLN A 34 -26.81 -10.11 -5.28
N ARG A 35 -27.58 -10.37 -6.34
CA ARG A 35 -27.18 -10.01 -7.70
C ARG A 35 -27.01 -8.50 -7.90
N ARG A 36 -27.86 -7.69 -7.25
CA ARG A 36 -27.73 -6.22 -7.26
C ARG A 36 -26.49 -5.76 -6.50
N GLU A 37 -26.27 -6.27 -5.30
CA GLU A 37 -25.09 -5.98 -4.48
C GLU A 37 -23.79 -6.36 -5.21
N ILE A 38 -23.74 -7.55 -5.81
CA ILE A 38 -22.59 -7.99 -6.62
C ILE A 38 -22.34 -7.02 -7.78
N ALA A 39 -23.39 -6.55 -8.46
CA ALA A 39 -23.23 -5.60 -9.55
C ALA A 39 -22.71 -4.24 -9.05
N GLU A 40 -23.19 -3.77 -7.90
CA GLU A 40 -22.72 -2.54 -7.27
C GLU A 40 -21.25 -2.64 -6.82
N LEU A 41 -20.88 -3.73 -6.15
CA LEU A 41 -19.51 -3.99 -5.74
C LEU A 41 -18.57 -4.05 -6.93
N LYS A 42 -18.96 -4.75 -8.01
CA LYS A 42 -18.17 -4.80 -9.25
C LYS A 42 -17.96 -3.40 -9.86
N ARG A 43 -19.01 -2.55 -9.88
CA ARG A 43 -18.90 -1.15 -10.34
C ARG A 43 -17.96 -0.36 -9.44
N ARG A 44 -18.03 -0.54 -8.12
CA ARG A 44 -17.16 0.16 -7.17
C ARG A 44 -15.70 -0.26 -7.33
N ILE A 45 -15.44 -1.56 -7.49
CA ILE A 45 -14.10 -2.08 -7.78
C ILE A 45 -13.57 -1.47 -9.08
N GLU A 46 -14.39 -1.42 -10.13
CA GLU A 46 -13.97 -0.83 -11.39
C GLU A 46 -13.64 0.66 -11.24
N GLN A 47 -14.49 1.43 -10.55
CA GLN A 47 -14.23 2.84 -10.24
C GLN A 47 -12.92 3.03 -9.48
N LEU A 48 -12.71 2.28 -8.39
CA LEU A 48 -11.48 2.36 -7.60
C LEU A 48 -10.26 1.98 -8.43
N SER A 49 -10.36 0.95 -9.27
CA SER A 49 -9.27 0.54 -10.17
C SER A 49 -8.92 1.63 -11.21
N ARG A 50 -9.90 2.43 -11.64
CA ARG A 50 -9.68 3.57 -12.52
C ARG A 50 -9.05 4.73 -11.75
N GLU A 51 -9.47 4.97 -10.51
CA GLU A 51 -8.90 5.99 -9.64
C GLU A 51 -7.44 5.68 -9.28
N THR A 52 -7.10 4.44 -8.97
CA THR A 52 -5.70 4.02 -8.72
C THR A 52 -4.85 4.20 -9.96
N LYS A 53 -5.30 3.71 -11.14
CA LYS A 53 -4.60 3.93 -12.41
C LYS A 53 -4.43 5.42 -12.75
N ARG A 54 -5.43 6.26 -12.43
CA ARG A 54 -5.34 7.72 -12.61
C ARG A 54 -4.31 8.33 -11.66
N ARG A 55 -4.26 7.89 -10.41
CA ARG A 55 -3.25 8.32 -9.41
C ARG A 55 -1.85 7.86 -9.77
N GLU A 56 -1.69 6.66 -10.34
CA GLU A 56 -0.42 6.15 -10.85
C GLU A 56 0.07 6.90 -12.09
N LYS A 57 -0.85 7.29 -12.98
CA LYS A 57 -0.52 8.07 -14.19
C LYS A 57 -0.33 9.55 -13.93
N ALA A 58 -0.97 10.10 -12.90
CA ALA A 58 -0.63 11.43 -12.42
C ALA A 58 0.79 11.38 -11.84
N PRO A 59 1.70 12.30 -12.23
CA PRO A 59 2.98 12.39 -11.54
C PRO A 59 2.66 12.63 -10.06
N ALA A 60 3.20 11.78 -9.19
CA ALA A 60 2.95 11.83 -7.76
C ALA A 60 3.19 13.25 -7.24
N ALA A 61 2.11 14.02 -7.10
CA ALA A 61 2.05 15.07 -6.11
C ALA A 61 2.21 14.32 -4.79
N ALA A 62 3.43 14.36 -4.25
CA ALA A 62 3.75 13.80 -2.96
C ALA A 62 2.62 14.19 -1.99
N PRO A 63 2.20 13.29 -1.07
CA PRO A 63 1.25 13.68 -0.04
C PRO A 63 1.80 14.95 0.60
N THR A 64 1.10 16.05 0.36
CA THR A 64 1.38 17.32 1.00
C THR A 64 0.77 17.16 2.38
N GLU A 65 1.40 16.31 3.18
CA GLU A 65 1.35 16.55 4.61
C GLU A 65 2.04 17.89 4.77
N GLU A 66 1.25 18.92 5.04
CA GLU A 66 1.68 20.24 5.46
C GLU A 66 2.53 20.10 6.73
N ASN A 67 3.75 19.62 6.56
CA ASN A 67 4.81 19.78 7.54
C ASN A 67 5.38 21.17 7.30
N ASP A 68 4.67 22.17 7.83
CA ASP A 68 5.19 23.52 8.06
C ASP A 68 6.23 23.51 9.20
N GLY A 69 7.20 22.60 9.07
CA GLY A 69 8.37 22.56 9.94
C GLY A 69 9.39 23.60 9.48
N PRO A 70 10.18 24.18 10.40
CA PRO A 70 11.20 25.16 10.06
C PRO A 70 12.08 24.63 8.92
N LYS A 71 12.40 25.47 7.92
CA LYS A 71 13.32 25.15 6.82
C LYS A 71 14.73 24.87 7.38
N THR A 72 14.94 23.72 8.00
CA THR A 72 16.25 23.33 8.50
C THR A 72 17.11 22.92 7.31
N ARG A 73 18.25 23.58 7.14
CA ARG A 73 19.21 23.25 6.10
C ARG A 73 19.72 21.81 6.31
N PHE A 74 19.57 20.96 5.29
CA PHE A 74 20.17 19.63 5.29
C PHE A 74 21.68 19.73 5.12
N VAL A 75 22.43 19.00 5.96
CA VAL A 75 23.90 18.93 5.90
C VAL A 75 24.32 17.46 5.92
N ALA A 76 24.95 16.99 4.83
CA ALA A 76 25.37 15.60 4.66
C ALA A 76 26.31 15.11 5.76
N LYS A 77 27.27 15.95 6.18
CA LYS A 77 28.20 15.63 7.28
C LYS A 77 27.47 15.40 8.61
N GLY A 78 26.43 16.20 8.89
CA GLY A 78 25.61 16.07 10.09
C GLY A 78 24.80 14.77 10.11
N LEU A 79 24.33 14.31 8.94
CA LEU A 79 23.65 13.03 8.81
C LEU A 79 24.56 11.85 9.17
N ARG A 80 25.78 11.83 8.61
CA ARG A 80 26.78 10.78 8.91
C ARG A 80 27.12 10.75 10.40
N SER A 81 27.32 11.92 11.01
CA SER A 81 27.60 12.05 12.44
C SER A 81 26.43 11.59 13.32
N LEU A 82 25.19 11.89 12.93
CA LEU A 82 23.99 11.41 13.62
C LEU A 82 23.90 9.89 13.58
N ARG A 83 24.10 9.28 12.41
CA ARG A 83 24.07 7.83 12.26
C ARG A 83 25.19 7.16 13.06
N SER A 84 26.41 7.71 13.05
CA SER A 84 27.51 7.17 13.85
C SER A 84 27.27 7.31 15.35
N ARG A 85 26.65 8.42 15.80
CA ARG A 85 26.28 8.61 17.21
C ARG A 85 25.24 7.58 17.68
N LEU A 86 24.27 7.25 16.83
CA LEU A 86 23.28 6.21 17.12
C LEU A 86 23.83 4.78 16.94
N GLY A 87 24.96 4.62 16.26
CA GLY A 87 25.58 3.31 16.01
C GLY A 87 24.78 2.42 15.06
N LEU A 88 23.97 3.01 14.18
CA LEU A 88 23.07 2.29 13.28
C LEU A 88 23.69 2.07 11.89
N SER A 89 23.34 0.95 11.27
CA SER A 89 23.65 0.71 9.86
C SER A 89 22.89 1.69 8.96
N ALA A 90 23.34 1.88 7.72
CA ALA A 90 22.63 2.76 6.78
C ALA A 90 21.23 2.24 6.44
N SER A 91 21.03 0.92 6.44
CA SER A 91 19.73 0.28 6.23
C SER A 91 18.79 0.54 7.40
N ASP A 92 19.24 0.35 8.65
CA ASP A 92 18.41 0.53 9.84
C ASP A 92 18.06 2.01 10.06
N PHE A 93 19.04 2.88 9.86
CA PHE A 93 18.83 4.32 9.89
C PHE A 93 17.87 4.76 8.76
N GLY A 94 17.97 4.11 7.59
CA GLY A 94 17.03 4.28 6.49
C GLY A 94 15.60 3.92 6.91
N ARG A 95 15.39 2.77 7.55
CA ARG A 95 14.07 2.33 8.05
C ARG A 95 13.46 3.37 8.98
N LEU A 96 14.24 3.89 9.93
CA LEU A 96 13.78 4.96 10.83
C LEU A 96 13.44 6.27 10.11
N ALA A 97 14.17 6.59 9.04
CA ALA A 97 13.96 7.81 8.25
C ALA A 97 12.92 7.65 7.12
N GLY A 98 12.31 6.47 6.96
CA GLY A 98 11.40 6.16 5.85
C GLY A 98 12.10 6.16 4.47
N ALA A 99 13.35 5.68 4.42
CA ALA A 99 14.17 5.65 3.21
C ALA A 99 14.96 4.32 3.08
N SER A 100 15.43 4.00 1.88
CA SER A 100 16.32 2.85 1.69
C SER A 100 17.74 3.16 2.16
N GLY A 101 18.51 2.13 2.56
CA GLY A 101 19.92 2.30 2.92
C GLY A 101 20.75 2.94 1.80
N GLN A 102 20.44 2.64 0.53
CA GLN A 102 21.07 3.29 -0.62
C GLN A 102 20.80 4.79 -0.68
N SER A 103 19.60 5.24 -0.30
CA SER A 103 19.25 6.66 -0.24
C SER A 103 20.06 7.38 0.83
N ILE A 104 20.26 6.74 2.00
CA ILE A 104 21.13 7.27 3.06
C ILE A 104 22.55 7.47 2.55
N TYR A 105 23.14 6.49 1.86
CA TYR A 105 24.48 6.66 1.26
C TYR A 105 24.54 7.81 0.25
N ASN A 106 23.52 7.95 -0.61
CA ASN A 106 23.45 9.03 -1.58
C ASN A 106 23.36 10.41 -0.90
N TRP A 107 22.67 10.51 0.25
CA TRP A 107 22.59 11.75 1.03
C TRP A 107 23.88 12.05 1.79
N GLU A 108 24.50 11.04 2.40
CA GLU A 108 25.78 11.19 3.11
C GLU A 108 26.93 11.56 2.17
N THR A 109 26.85 11.18 0.90
CA THR A 109 27.83 11.54 -0.14
C THR A 109 27.46 12.82 -0.90
N GLY A 110 26.31 13.44 -0.59
CA GLY A 110 25.85 14.67 -1.24
C GLY A 110 25.39 14.48 -2.70
N LYS A 111 25.26 13.24 -3.18
CA LYS A 111 24.75 12.94 -4.54
C LYS A 111 23.26 13.24 -4.69
N ALA A 112 22.52 13.21 -3.59
CA ALA A 112 21.10 13.55 -3.54
C ALA A 112 20.78 14.29 -2.24
N VAL A 113 19.67 15.03 -2.24
CA VAL A 113 19.14 15.73 -1.06
C VAL A 113 17.83 15.06 -0.64
N PRO A 114 17.60 14.78 0.65
CA PRO A 114 16.34 14.21 1.14
C PRO A 114 15.16 15.12 0.84
N ARG A 115 13.99 14.54 0.59
CA ARG A 115 12.73 15.29 0.39
C ARG A 115 12.31 15.99 1.69
N ARG A 116 11.44 17.00 1.61
CA ARG A 116 10.97 17.76 2.80
C ARG A 116 10.43 16.87 3.92
N ALA A 117 9.57 15.90 3.60
CA ALA A 117 9.05 14.95 4.58
C ALA A 117 10.18 14.15 5.27
N GLN A 118 11.18 13.71 4.51
CA GLN A 118 12.35 13.01 5.04
C GLN A 118 13.23 13.94 5.87
N GLN A 119 13.35 15.22 5.52
CA GLN A 119 14.08 16.21 6.33
C GLN A 119 13.40 16.41 7.70
N ALA A 120 12.07 16.51 7.75
CA ALA A 120 11.33 16.60 9.01
C ALA A 120 11.59 15.37 9.90
N ARG A 121 11.49 14.16 9.34
CA ARG A 121 11.85 12.92 10.05
C ARG A 121 13.30 12.94 10.54
N LEU A 122 14.24 13.39 9.72
CA LEU A 122 15.65 13.49 10.13
C LEU A 122 15.87 14.52 11.27
N VAL A 123 15.04 15.55 11.38
CA VAL A 123 15.08 16.50 12.51
C VAL A 123 14.56 15.81 13.78
N GLU A 124 13.45 15.08 13.71
CA GLU A 124 12.94 14.26 14.83
C GLU A 124 13.99 13.25 15.30
N LEU A 125 14.74 12.63 14.38
CA LEU A 125 15.80 11.68 14.72
C LEU A 125 17.01 12.32 15.43
N ARG A 126 17.21 13.65 15.32
CA ARG A 126 18.35 14.33 15.99
C ARG A 126 18.20 14.36 17.50
N SER A 127 16.97 14.49 18.01
CA SER A 127 16.68 14.51 19.44
C SER A 127 16.68 13.13 20.09
N LEU A 128 16.71 12.04 19.30
CA LEU A 128 16.66 10.69 19.84
C LEU A 128 18.00 10.22 20.41
N GLY A 129 17.89 9.43 21.48
CA GLY A 129 18.96 8.63 22.03
C GLY A 129 19.13 7.29 21.29
N LYS A 130 20.29 6.64 21.49
CA LYS A 130 20.58 5.31 20.92
C LYS A 130 19.54 4.25 21.33
N ARG A 131 19.08 4.29 22.58
CA ARG A 131 18.11 3.34 23.13
C ARG A 131 16.73 3.48 22.48
N GLU A 132 16.24 4.72 22.37
CA GLU A 132 14.96 5.03 21.73
C GLU A 132 14.97 4.72 20.22
N ALA A 133 16.11 4.93 19.56
CA ALA A 133 16.25 4.60 18.15
C ALA A 133 16.17 3.09 17.89
N LEU A 134 16.72 2.27 18.79
CA LEU A 134 16.62 0.80 18.72
C LEU A 134 15.19 0.33 19.00
N GLU A 135 14.53 0.87 20.04
CA GLU A 135 13.14 0.55 20.36
C GLU A 135 12.18 0.88 19.20
N ARG A 136 12.38 2.03 18.53
CA ARG A 136 11.62 2.37 17.33
C ARG A 136 11.91 1.45 16.15
N LEU A 137 13.16 0.97 16.02
CA LEU A 137 13.53 0.02 14.98
C LEU A 137 12.88 -1.34 15.24
N GLU A 138 12.81 -1.78 16.49
CA GLU A 138 12.12 -3.01 16.91
C GLU A 138 10.62 -2.92 16.68
N ALA A 139 9.97 -1.81 17.05
CA ALA A 139 8.56 -1.56 16.78
C ALA A 139 8.22 -1.56 15.27
N LEU A 140 9.14 -1.06 14.44
CA LEU A 140 9.01 -1.13 12.98
C LEU A 140 9.32 -2.53 12.42
N GLY A 141 10.10 -3.33 13.13
CA GLY A 141 10.42 -4.71 12.79
C GLY A 141 9.28 -5.68 13.08
N SER A 142 8.48 -5.45 14.13
CA SER A 142 7.32 -6.28 14.45
C SER A 142 6.14 -6.09 13.48
N ASP A 143 6.10 -4.98 12.75
CA ASP A 143 5.06 -4.65 11.76
C ASP A 143 5.50 -4.89 10.29
N GLY A 144 6.75 -5.30 10.04
CA GLY A 144 7.40 -5.19 8.73
C GLY A 144 8.18 -6.40 8.23
N GLY A 145 7.75 -7.62 8.58
CA GLY A 145 8.42 -8.87 8.19
C GLY A 145 8.12 -9.36 6.77
N ALA A 146 8.80 -8.83 5.76
CA ALA A 146 9.20 -9.57 4.54
C ALA A 146 10.14 -8.72 3.67
N VAL A 147 11.45 -8.90 3.88
CA VAL A 147 12.52 -8.37 3.04
C VAL A 147 12.66 -9.28 1.81
N SER A 148 12.62 -8.72 0.60
CA SER A 148 13.20 -9.34 -0.59
C SER A 148 14.42 -8.53 -1.03
N GLU A 149 15.55 -8.81 -0.37
CA GLU A 149 16.87 -8.67 -0.95
C GLU A 149 17.05 -9.83 -1.95
N GLU A 150 17.01 -9.56 -3.25
CA GLU A 150 17.76 -10.34 -4.24
C GLU A 150 17.94 -9.51 -5.54
N SER A 151 19.16 -9.04 -5.79
CA SER A 151 19.88 -9.24 -7.07
C SER A 151 21.10 -8.34 -7.11
N THR A 152 22.20 -8.90 -6.64
CA THR A 152 23.58 -8.49 -6.84
C THR A 152 24.01 -8.92 -8.24
N ALA A 153 24.24 -8.00 -9.19
CA ALA A 153 25.25 -8.14 -10.27
C ALA A 153 25.39 -6.85 -11.10
N PRO A 154 26.62 -6.41 -11.46
CA PRO A 154 26.84 -5.14 -12.14
C PRO A 154 26.70 -5.27 -13.67
N LYS A 155 25.81 -4.48 -14.28
CA LYS A 155 25.78 -4.33 -15.75
C LYS A 155 27.02 -3.56 -16.21
N LYS A 156 27.92 -4.25 -16.93
CA LYS A 156 29.05 -3.68 -17.68
C LYS A 156 28.56 -2.49 -18.52
N ARG A 157 29.09 -1.30 -18.25
CA ARG A 157 28.92 -0.12 -19.12
C ARG A 157 29.65 -0.38 -20.43
N ALA A 158 28.91 -0.57 -21.52
CA ALA A 158 29.46 -0.54 -22.87
C ALA A 158 30.07 0.85 -23.13
N ARG A 159 31.39 0.88 -23.37
CA ARG A 159 32.10 2.06 -23.83
C ARG A 159 31.63 2.38 -25.25
N ARG A 160 30.86 3.46 -25.42
CA ARG A 160 30.59 4.04 -26.74
C ARG A 160 31.83 4.84 -27.15
N ALA A 161 32.57 4.31 -28.12
CA ALA A 161 33.75 4.94 -28.68
C ALA A 161 33.39 6.30 -29.30
N LYS A 162 34.17 7.32 -28.95
CA LYS A 162 34.24 8.59 -29.68
C LYS A 162 34.86 8.29 -31.05
N LYS A 163 34.12 8.54 -32.13
CA LYS A 163 34.70 8.68 -33.47
C LYS A 163 35.09 10.15 -33.63
N THR A 164 36.39 10.41 -33.59
CA THR A 164 37.00 11.68 -34.00
C THR A 164 36.90 11.86 -35.51
N ALA A 165 36.74 13.11 -35.91
CA ALA A 165 36.63 13.57 -37.29
C ALA A 165 37.94 13.40 -38.09
N ALA A 166 37.78 13.18 -39.38
CA ALA A 166 38.60 13.69 -40.48
C ALA A 166 37.67 13.86 -41.68
#